data_AF-A0A8H2WJE0-F1
#
_entry.id   AF-A0A8H2WJE0-F1
#
_cell.length_a   1.000
_cell.length_b   1.000
_cell.length_c   1.000
_cell.angle_alpha   90.00
_cell.angle_beta   90.00
_cell.angle_gamma   90.00
#
_symmetry.space_group_name_H-M   'P 1'
#
loop_
_entity.id
_entity.type
_entity.pdbx_description
1 polymer ?
#
loop_
_entity_poly.entity_id
_entity_poly.type
_entity_poly.pdbx_seq_one_letter_code
_entity_poly.pdbx_strand_id
1 'polypeptide(L)'
;MITLSWALAASLCFSTATQAAVIPLPKGNHRYVARNNDLEWTNCSDFGRPGRECTRFEVPLDWHNDAAGKASLFVARYPAIKQPKLGTLFVNPGGPG
;
A
#
# COMPACT_ATOMS: atom_id res chain seq x y z
N MET A 1 21.40 -38.96 -60.73
CA MET A 1 21.13 -39.73 -59.49
C MET A 1 21.28 -38.77 -58.33
N ILE A 2 20.20 -38.56 -57.57
CA ILE A 2 20.03 -37.46 -56.60
C ILE A 2 20.70 -37.84 -55.28
N THR A 3 21.60 -36.99 -54.79
CA THR A 3 22.20 -37.10 -53.46
C THR A 3 21.30 -36.42 -52.42
N LEU A 4 20.93 -37.15 -51.36
CA LEU A 4 20.24 -36.64 -50.17
C LEU A 4 21.12 -35.62 -49.43
N SER A 5 20.54 -34.48 -49.04
CA SER A 5 21.11 -33.61 -48.00
C SER A 5 20.09 -33.42 -46.88
N TRP A 6 20.50 -33.89 -45.71
CA TRP A 6 19.83 -33.73 -44.42
C TRP A 6 19.99 -32.29 -43.95
N ALA A 7 18.92 -31.67 -43.46
CA ALA A 7 19.03 -30.47 -42.64
C ALA A 7 18.15 -30.65 -41.40
N LEU A 8 18.83 -30.92 -40.28
CA LEU A 8 18.30 -30.98 -38.93
C LEU A 8 17.67 -29.63 -38.58
N ALA A 9 16.37 -29.61 -38.26
CA ALA A 9 15.71 -28.46 -37.69
C ALA A 9 16.17 -28.30 -36.23
N ALA A 10 17.16 -27.44 -35.97
CA ALA A 10 17.55 -27.07 -34.63
C ALA A 10 16.48 -26.16 -34.01
N SER A 11 15.70 -26.71 -33.08
CA SER A 11 14.70 -25.94 -32.33
C SER A 11 15.41 -25.02 -31.34
N LEU A 12 15.45 -23.71 -31.65
CA LEU A 12 15.98 -22.68 -30.78
C LEU A 12 14.92 -22.34 -29.72
N CYS A 13 15.05 -22.92 -28.53
CA CYS A 13 14.31 -22.47 -27.34
C CYS A 13 14.82 -21.07 -26.96
N PHE A 14 14.10 -20.03 -27.38
CA PHE A 14 14.34 -18.67 -26.89
C PHE A 14 13.88 -18.56 -25.43
N SER A 15 14.79 -18.75 -24.48
CA SER A 15 14.55 -18.42 -23.08
C SER A 15 14.70 -16.90 -22.91
N THR A 16 13.59 -16.17 -22.82
CA THR A 16 13.62 -14.77 -22.42
C THR A 16 13.89 -14.69 -20.92
N ALA A 17 15.12 -14.32 -20.55
CA ALA A 17 15.43 -13.96 -19.18
C ALA A 17 14.80 -12.58 -18.89
N THR A 18 13.66 -12.57 -18.22
CA THR A 18 13.05 -11.33 -17.71
C THR A 18 13.87 -10.85 -16.51
N GLN A 19 14.75 -9.88 -16.76
CA GLN A 19 15.47 -9.21 -15.68
C GLN A 19 14.51 -8.27 -14.94
N ALA A 20 14.15 -8.63 -13.71
CA ALA A 20 13.44 -7.71 -12.83
C ALA A 20 14.40 -6.57 -12.44
N ALA A 21 14.15 -5.36 -12.97
CA ALA A 21 14.89 -4.18 -12.55
C ALA A 21 14.35 -3.69 -11.20
N VAL A 22 15.21 -3.64 -10.18
CA VAL A 22 14.89 -2.98 -8.91
C VAL A 22 14.91 -1.48 -9.17
N ILE A 23 13.74 -0.83 -9.18
CA ILE A 23 13.67 0.63 -9.24
C ILE A 23 14.09 1.16 -7.85
N PRO A 24 15.24 1.84 -7.72
CA PRO A 24 15.63 2.39 -6.44
C PRO A 24 14.65 3.48 -6.04
N LEU A 25 14.14 3.41 -4.81
CA LEU A 25 13.28 4.46 -4.27
C LEU A 25 14.04 5.79 -4.28
N PRO A 26 13.43 6.89 -4.78
CA PRO A 26 13.99 8.23 -4.69
C PRO A 26 14.40 8.57 -3.26
N LYS A 27 15.69 8.91 -3.10
CA LYS A 27 16.23 9.40 -1.82
C LYS A 27 15.67 10.81 -1.61
N GLY A 28 14.82 10.99 -0.59
CA GLY A 28 14.38 12.33 -0.17
C GLY A 28 12.91 12.47 0.25
N ASN A 29 12.02 11.59 -0.21
CA ASN A 29 10.58 11.89 -0.17
C ASN A 29 9.82 11.12 0.93
N HIS A 30 10.48 10.18 1.59
CA HIS A 30 9.86 9.28 2.56
C HIS A 30 10.02 9.71 4.03
N ARG A 31 10.68 10.86 4.31
CA ARG A 31 11.06 11.17 5.70
C ARG A 31 10.16 12.14 6.44
N TYR A 32 9.59 13.17 5.84
CA TYR A 32 8.83 14.15 6.63
C TYR A 32 7.79 14.91 5.79
N VAL A 33 6.71 14.25 5.38
CA VAL A 33 5.44 14.96 5.51
C VAL A 33 5.27 15.12 7.01
N ALA A 34 5.20 16.36 7.49
CA ALA A 34 4.98 16.61 8.92
C ALA A 34 3.78 15.77 9.35
N ARG A 35 4.00 14.80 10.24
CA ARG A 35 2.90 13.99 10.78
C ARG A 35 2.00 14.97 11.51
N ASN A 36 0.86 15.27 10.91
CA ASN A 36 -0.20 15.92 11.66
C ASN A 36 -0.73 14.85 12.64
N ASN A 37 -0.16 14.86 13.84
CA ASN A 37 -0.53 13.92 14.90
C ASN A 37 -1.83 14.34 15.60
N ASP A 38 -2.37 15.52 15.27
CA ASP A 38 -3.58 16.07 15.85
C ASP A 38 -4.79 15.53 15.08
N LEU A 39 -5.02 14.22 15.26
CA LEU A 39 -6.25 13.60 14.79
C LEU A 39 -7.40 14.04 15.69
N GLU A 40 -8.35 14.76 15.10
CA GLU A 40 -9.61 15.09 15.76
C GLU A 40 -10.53 13.88 15.73
N TRP A 41 -10.69 13.25 16.89
CA TRP A 41 -11.56 12.08 17.05
C TRP A 41 -12.97 12.53 17.44
N THR A 42 -13.97 12.03 16.72
CA THR A 42 -15.39 12.27 17.01
C THR A 42 -16.10 10.97 17.33
N ASN A 43 -17.23 11.03 18.03
CA ASN A 43 -18.05 9.84 18.28
C ASN A 43 -18.62 9.32 16.96
N CYS A 44 -18.45 8.02 16.69
CA CYS A 44 -19.04 7.39 15.50
C CYS A 44 -20.56 7.14 15.64
N SER A 45 -21.24 7.76 16.61
CA SER A 45 -22.65 7.51 16.95
C SER A 45 -23.57 7.63 15.73
N ASP A 46 -23.26 8.55 14.82
CA ASP A 46 -24.01 8.79 13.58
C ASP A 46 -24.00 7.59 12.63
N PHE A 47 -23.09 6.64 12.82
CA PHE A 47 -22.98 5.40 12.05
C PHE A 47 -23.62 4.18 12.75
N GLY A 48 -24.36 4.37 13.85
CA GLY A 48 -24.99 3.27 14.60
C GLY A 48 -23.97 2.39 15.34
N ARG A 49 -22.82 2.97 15.69
CA ARG A 49 -21.63 2.26 16.16
C ARG A 49 -21.17 2.82 17.53
N PRO A 50 -21.96 2.65 18.61
CA PRO A 50 -21.64 3.22 19.92
C PRO A 50 -20.31 2.67 20.48
N GLY A 51 -19.63 3.49 21.28
CA GLY A 51 -18.35 3.13 21.89
C GLY A 51 -17.14 3.17 20.95
N ARG A 52 -17.29 3.74 19.75
CA ARG A 52 -16.21 3.95 18.78
C ARG A 52 -15.96 5.43 18.56
N GLU A 53 -14.72 5.72 18.21
CA GLU A 53 -14.29 7.04 17.76
C GLU A 53 -13.81 6.95 16.31
N CYS A 54 -14.14 7.97 15.52
CA CYS A 54 -13.89 8.03 14.09
C CYS A 54 -13.10 9.30 13.76
N THR A 55 -12.27 9.24 12.73
CA THR A 55 -11.54 10.40 12.20
C THR A 55 -11.14 10.15 10.74
N ARG A 56 -10.54 11.16 10.11
CA ARG A 56 -9.93 11.08 8.79
C ARG A 56 -8.44 11.38 8.89
N PHE A 57 -7.63 10.53 8.26
CA PHE A 57 -6.19 10.69 8.18
C PHE A 57 -5.79 10.93 6.72
N GLU A 58 -5.22 12.09 6.45
CA GLU A 58 -4.79 12.48 5.11
C GLU A 58 -3.40 11.94 4.80
N VAL A 59 -3.24 11.31 3.63
CA VAL A 59 -1.97 10.84 3.09
C VAL A 59 -1.73 11.46 1.71
N PRO A 60 -0.48 11.61 1.26
CA PRO A 60 -0.21 11.98 -0.14
C PRO A 60 -0.84 10.98 -1.09
N LEU A 61 -1.42 11.47 -2.18
CA LEU A 61 -1.90 10.62 -3.27
C LEU A 61 -0.73 9.95 -4.00
N ASP A 62 0.37 10.71 -4.20
CA ASP A 62 1.64 10.22 -4.71
C ASP A 62 2.77 10.66 -3.75
N TRP A 63 3.51 9.68 -3.23
CA TRP A 63 4.64 9.94 -2.33
C TRP A 63 5.85 10.57 -3.03
N HIS A 64 5.88 10.59 -4.37
CA HIS A 64 6.94 11.20 -5.16
C HIS A 64 6.59 12.60 -5.69
N ASN A 65 5.31 12.99 -5.63
CA ASN A 65 4.81 14.25 -6.15
C ASN A 65 3.81 14.87 -5.16
N ASP A 66 4.28 15.83 -4.37
CA ASP A 66 3.48 16.54 -3.37
C ASP A 66 2.36 17.40 -4.00
N ALA A 67 2.52 17.83 -5.25
CA ALA A 67 1.50 18.54 -6.01
C ALA A 67 0.36 17.63 -6.53
N ALA A 68 0.49 16.30 -6.43
CA ALA A 68 -0.56 15.36 -6.83
C ALA A 68 -1.80 15.39 -5.92
N GLY A 69 -1.71 16.04 -4.76
CA GLY A 69 -2.79 16.13 -3.78
C GLY A 69 -2.75 15.02 -2.74
N LYS A 70 -3.90 14.80 -2.08
CA LYS A 70 -4.03 13.92 -0.91
C LYS A 70 -5.21 12.95 -1.05
N ALA A 71 -5.08 11.80 -0.41
CA ALA A 71 -6.18 10.87 -0.19
C ALA A 71 -6.58 10.87 1.30
N SER A 72 -7.88 10.72 1.55
CA SER A 72 -8.46 10.75 2.89
C SER A 72 -8.81 9.34 3.37
N LEU A 73 -8.07 8.81 4.34
CA LEU A 73 -8.31 7.50 4.94
C LEU A 73 -9.29 7.64 6.11
N PHE A 74 -10.43 6.94 6.04
CA PHE A 74 -11.35 6.86 7.18
C PHE A 74 -10.83 5.84 8.20
N VAL A 75 -10.72 6.27 9.46
CA VAL A 75 -10.22 5.42 10.55
C VAL A 75 -11.23 5.41 11.68
N ALA A 76 -11.59 4.22 12.15
CA ALA A 76 -12.37 4.03 13.36
C ALA A 76 -11.53 3.28 14.40
N ARG A 77 -11.65 3.65 15.67
CA ARG A 77 -11.00 2.98 16.79
C ARG A 77 -11.98 2.64 17.89
N TYR A 78 -11.63 1.60 18.64
CA TYR A 78 -12.20 1.28 19.93
C TYR A 78 -11.18 1.67 21.00
N PRO A 79 -11.45 2.71 21.81
CA PRO A 79 -10.55 3.08 22.90
C PRO A 79 -10.40 1.93 23.90
N ALA A 80 -9.18 1.74 24.41
CA ALA A 80 -8.94 0.76 25.46
C ALA A 80 -9.71 1.16 26.73
N ILE A 81 -10.53 0.24 27.25
CA ILE A 81 -11.31 0.47 28.47
C ILE A 81 -10.51 0.19 29.77
N LYS A 82 -9.39 -0.53 29.68
CA LYS A 82 -8.51 -0.84 30.80
C LYS A 82 -7.21 -0.05 30.70
N GLN A 83 -6.69 0.34 31.85
CA GLN A 83 -5.42 1.04 31.99
C GLN A 83 -4.37 0.14 32.69
N PRO A 84 -3.07 0.30 32.38
CA PRO A 84 -2.53 1.22 31.36
C PRO A 84 -2.77 0.72 29.94
N LYS A 85 -3.05 1.64 29.01
CA LYS A 85 -3.08 1.33 27.57
C LYS A 85 -1.69 0.90 27.11
N LEU A 86 -1.58 -0.35 26.62
CA LEU A 86 -0.32 -0.89 26.10
C LEU A 86 0.05 -0.35 24.71
N GLY A 87 -0.94 -0.02 23.88
CA GLY A 87 -0.71 0.42 22.51
C GLY A 87 -1.98 0.43 21.66
N THR A 88 -1.80 0.48 20.34
CA THR A 88 -2.88 0.38 19.34
C THR A 88 -2.66 -0.87 18.51
N LEU A 89 -3.69 -1.71 18.39
CA LEU A 89 -3.71 -2.84 17.48
C LEU A 89 -4.38 -2.42 16.17
N PHE A 90 -3.67 -2.56 15.05
CA PHE A 90 -4.21 -2.33 13.72
C PHE A 90 -4.66 -3.64 13.11
N VAL A 91 -5.81 -3.62 12.42
CA VAL A 91 -6.39 -4.80 11.77
C VAL A 91 -6.67 -4.48 10.31
N ASN A 92 -6.46 -5.47 9.45
CA ASN A 92 -6.85 -5.44 8.04
C ASN A 92 -7.56 -6.77 7.73
N PRO A 93 -8.88 -6.77 7.43
CA PRO A 93 -9.63 -8.01 7.20
C PRO A 93 -9.26 -8.72 5.90
N GLY A 94 -8.53 -8.08 4.98
CA GLY A 94 -8.20 -8.64 3.67
C GLY A 94 -9.24 -8.31 2.61
N GLY A 95 -9.37 -9.16 1.57
CA GLY A 95 -10.16 -8.91 0.36
C GLY A 95 -9.27 -9.02 -0.89
N PRO A 96 -8.91 -7.91 -1.57
CA PRO A 96 -9.20 -6.49 -1.29
C PRO A 96 -10.63 -6.04 -1.64
N GLY A 97 -10.97 -4.78 -1.34
CA GLY A 97 -12.21 -4.10 -1.76
C GLY A 97 -11.89 -2.84 -2.54
#